data_AF-A0A1T5BNI3-F1
#
_entry.id   AF-A0A1T5BNI3-F1
#
_cell.length_a   1.000
_cell.length_b   1.000
_cell.length_c   1.000
_cell.angle_alpha   90.00
_cell.angle_beta   90.00
_cell.angle_gamma   90.00
#
_symmetry.space_group_name_H-M   'P 1'
#
loop_
_entity.id
_entity.type
_entity.pdbx_description
1 polymer ?
#
loop_
_entity_poly.entity_id
_entity_poly.type
_entity_poly.pdbx_seq_one_letter_code
_entity_poly.pdbx_strand_id
1 'polypeptide(L)'
;MAAQSTTTRKTTVRRKRTPDTGLLRPYRPRPADFREVYVRMGWEGLDEHFRTNWRCIRRWIIEQIAEDEAMGRIHLKAARTNWLAEHGERIRRQELRGSRRSDYVAGRRLRPTRVFDWGNIPPRAQMNLVLEEDMHGFTPPRPTRPMRVSDHARVRYLERVKGVDIEKLDAEILSPAMSLADDMGGGKVIMKTGHKAVVRDGVIVTVESKSERRKGR
;
A
#
# COMPACT_ATOMS: atom_id res chain seq x y z
N MET A 1 -21.91 7.09 -60.06
CA MET A 1 -21.60 8.04 -58.96
C MET A 1 -22.05 7.41 -57.66
N ALA A 2 -21.13 6.83 -56.87
CA ALA A 2 -21.46 6.11 -55.64
C ALA A 2 -21.10 6.97 -54.42
N ALA A 3 -22.11 7.32 -53.62
CA ALA A 3 -21.94 8.09 -52.40
C ALA A 3 -21.38 7.20 -51.28
N GLN A 4 -20.21 7.56 -50.78
CA GLN A 4 -19.56 6.84 -49.68
C GLN A 4 -20.24 7.22 -48.35
N SER A 5 -20.82 6.23 -47.67
CA SER A 5 -21.49 6.40 -46.38
C SER A 5 -20.46 6.52 -45.25
N THR A 6 -20.33 7.71 -44.68
CA THR A 6 -19.47 7.96 -43.51
C THR A 6 -20.15 7.45 -42.24
N THR A 7 -19.66 6.33 -41.70
CA THR A 7 -20.12 5.78 -40.42
C THR A 7 -19.39 6.49 -39.27
N THR A 8 -20.06 7.43 -38.62
CA THR A 8 -19.51 8.19 -37.50
C THR A 8 -19.44 7.30 -36.25
N ARG A 9 -18.22 6.87 -35.86
CA ARG A 9 -17.99 6.15 -34.58
C ARG A 9 -18.30 7.08 -33.41
N LYS A 10 -19.36 6.80 -32.66
CA LYS A 10 -19.64 7.45 -31.37
C LYS A 10 -18.58 7.03 -30.36
N THR A 11 -17.64 7.93 -30.08
CA THR A 11 -16.66 7.79 -29.00
C THR A 11 -17.41 7.90 -27.67
N THR A 12 -17.73 6.79 -27.03
CA THR A 12 -18.33 6.80 -25.70
C THR A 12 -17.29 7.31 -24.70
N VAL A 13 -17.45 8.55 -24.24
CA VAL A 13 -16.65 9.12 -23.16
C VAL A 13 -16.90 8.29 -21.90
N ARG A 14 -15.91 7.46 -21.52
CA ARG A 14 -15.94 6.74 -20.24
C ARG A 14 -15.97 7.79 -19.13
N ARG A 15 -17.13 8.00 -18.51
CA ARG A 15 -17.27 8.83 -17.30
C ARG A 15 -16.27 8.31 -16.27
N LYS A 16 -15.41 9.18 -15.75
CA LYS A 16 -14.52 8.87 -14.62
C LYS A 16 -15.40 8.36 -13.47
N ARG A 17 -15.19 7.12 -13.04
CA ARG A 17 -15.89 6.57 -11.88
C ARG A 17 -15.43 7.37 -10.67
N THR A 18 -16.29 8.20 -10.11
CA THR A 18 -16.03 8.85 -8.83
C THR A 18 -15.88 7.74 -7.78
N PRO A 19 -14.73 7.62 -7.11
CA PRO A 19 -14.55 6.60 -6.09
C PRO A 19 -15.58 6.84 -4.99
N ASP A 20 -16.38 5.81 -4.71
CA ASP A 20 -17.38 5.86 -3.65
C ASP A 20 -16.65 6.02 -2.32
N THR A 21 -16.70 7.22 -1.74
CA THR A 21 -16.08 7.51 -0.45
C THR A 21 -16.80 6.81 0.70
N GLY A 22 -17.97 6.21 0.45
CA GLY A 22 -18.80 5.55 1.46
C GLY A 22 -19.58 6.55 2.34
N LEU A 23 -19.53 7.85 2.03
CA LEU A 23 -20.21 8.91 2.77
C LEU A 23 -21.60 9.25 2.19
N LEU A 24 -21.84 8.98 0.90
CA LEU A 24 -23.07 9.36 0.21
C LEU A 24 -24.17 8.29 0.28
N ARG A 25 -23.81 7.02 0.51
CA ARG A 25 -24.78 5.93 0.59
C ARG A 25 -25.16 5.69 2.05
N PRO A 26 -26.45 5.48 2.36
CA PRO A 26 -26.87 5.13 3.71
C PRO A 26 -26.14 3.88 4.18
N TYR A 27 -25.71 3.91 5.44
CA TYR A 27 -24.90 2.87 6.03
C TYR A 27 -25.65 1.54 6.03
N ARG A 28 -24.98 0.48 5.57
CA ARG A 28 -25.52 -0.88 5.70
C ARG A 28 -25.38 -1.35 7.15
N PRO A 29 -26.46 -1.85 7.78
CA PRO A 29 -26.38 -2.46 9.10
C PRO A 29 -25.51 -3.73 9.03
N ARG A 30 -24.90 -4.08 10.17
CA ARG A 30 -24.12 -5.31 10.29
C ARG A 30 -25.05 -6.53 10.18
N PRO A 31 -24.77 -7.49 9.29
CA PRO A 31 -25.49 -8.77 9.26
C PRO A 31 -25.35 -9.51 10.60
N ALA A 32 -26.41 -10.17 11.05
CA ALA A 32 -26.40 -10.91 12.33
C ALA A 32 -25.42 -12.11 12.31
N ASP A 33 -25.19 -12.68 11.13
CA ASP A 33 -24.31 -13.83 10.87
C ASP A 33 -22.86 -13.44 10.58
N PHE A 34 -22.53 -12.15 10.66
CA PHE A 34 -21.21 -11.64 10.28
C PHE A 34 -20.08 -12.32 11.05
N ARG A 35 -20.29 -12.57 12.35
CA ARG A 35 -19.28 -13.17 13.23
C ARG A 35 -18.97 -14.61 12.81
N GLU A 36 -19.99 -15.42 12.59
CA GLU A 36 -19.86 -16.82 12.20
C GLU A 36 -19.20 -16.94 10.83
N VAL A 37 -19.61 -16.10 9.87
CA VAL A 37 -19.00 -16.05 8.54
C VAL A 37 -17.54 -15.63 8.62
N TYR A 38 -17.20 -14.62 9.42
CA TYR A 38 -15.82 -14.17 9.62
C TYR A 38 -14.93 -15.27 10.22
N VAL A 39 -15.42 -15.99 11.22
CA VAL A 39 -14.68 -17.09 11.86
C VAL A 39 -14.42 -18.22 10.87
N ARG A 40 -15.44 -18.55 10.04
CA ARG A 40 -15.38 -19.64 9.05
C ARG A 40 -14.52 -19.31 7.82
N MET A 41 -14.78 -18.19 7.17
CA MET A 41 -14.11 -17.81 5.90
C MET A 41 -12.82 -17.05 6.15
N GLY A 42 -12.78 -16.25 7.21
CA GLY A 42 -11.69 -15.35 7.47
C GLY A 42 -11.83 -13.97 6.84
N TRP A 43 -10.69 -13.32 6.64
CA TRP A 43 -10.61 -12.00 6.01
C TRP A 43 -10.80 -12.04 4.49
N GLU A 44 -10.34 -13.11 3.84
CA GLU A 44 -10.37 -13.24 2.39
C GLU A 44 -11.77 -13.69 1.91
N GLY A 45 -12.33 -12.98 0.91
CA GLY A 45 -13.62 -13.31 0.31
C GLY A 45 -14.86 -12.77 1.03
N LEU A 46 -14.69 -12.01 2.13
CA LEU A 46 -15.83 -11.38 2.82
C LEU A 46 -16.51 -10.29 1.99
N ASP A 47 -15.74 -9.54 1.21
CA ASP A 47 -16.22 -8.50 0.31
C ASP A 47 -17.12 -9.10 -0.78
N GLU A 48 -16.75 -10.28 -1.30
CA GLU A 48 -17.56 -11.03 -2.24
C GLU A 48 -18.80 -11.65 -1.57
N HIS A 49 -18.64 -12.28 -0.41
CA HIS A 49 -19.74 -12.92 0.32
C HIS A 49 -20.86 -11.93 0.68
N PHE A 50 -20.49 -10.79 1.28
CA PHE A 50 -21.46 -9.76 1.67
C PHE A 50 -21.73 -8.74 0.56
N ARG A 51 -21.08 -8.87 -0.60
CA ARG A 51 -21.14 -7.94 -1.74
C ARG A 51 -20.99 -6.48 -1.29
N THR A 52 -20.01 -6.23 -0.45
CA THR A 52 -19.83 -4.97 0.25
C THR A 52 -18.38 -4.48 0.18
N ASN A 53 -18.17 -3.20 0.47
CA ASN A 53 -16.85 -2.61 0.50
C ASN A 53 -16.09 -3.04 1.76
N TRP A 54 -14.78 -3.27 1.65
CA TRP A 54 -13.90 -3.60 2.78
C TRP A 54 -13.99 -2.59 3.95
N ARG A 55 -14.34 -1.32 3.69
CA ARG A 55 -14.59 -0.31 4.73
C ARG A 55 -15.79 -0.65 5.60
N CYS A 56 -16.87 -1.15 5.02
CA CYS A 56 -18.05 -1.61 5.77
C CYS A 56 -17.69 -2.81 6.65
N ILE A 57 -16.96 -3.78 6.10
CA ILE A 57 -16.47 -4.96 6.85
C ILE A 57 -15.58 -4.52 8.02
N ARG A 58 -14.64 -3.60 7.77
CA ARG A 58 -13.78 -3.05 8.83
C ARG A 58 -14.59 -2.37 9.93
N ARG A 59 -15.63 -1.62 9.55
CA ARG A 59 -16.52 -0.96 10.52
C ARG A 59 -17.31 -1.99 11.33
N TRP A 60 -17.88 -3.01 10.71
CA TRP A 60 -18.58 -4.09 11.40
C TRP A 60 -17.70 -4.81 12.43
N ILE A 61 -16.41 -4.97 12.13
CA ILE A 61 -15.43 -5.49 13.10
C ILE A 61 -15.25 -4.52 14.27
N ILE A 62 -15.18 -3.21 14.01
CA ILE A 62 -15.09 -2.19 15.07
C ILE A 62 -16.38 -2.13 15.90
N GLU A 63 -17.55 -2.23 15.28
CA GLU A 63 -18.86 -2.28 15.95
C GLU A 63 -18.96 -3.52 16.84
N GLN A 64 -18.53 -4.70 16.35
CA GLN A 64 -18.44 -5.92 17.16
C GLN A 64 -17.47 -5.74 18.34
N ILE A 65 -16.37 -5.01 18.14
CA ILE A 65 -15.42 -4.69 19.21
C ILE A 65 -16.05 -3.78 20.26
N ALA A 66 -16.85 -2.80 19.85
CA ALA A 66 -17.51 -1.87 20.75
C ALA A 66 -18.60 -2.57 21.59
N GLU A 67 -19.33 -3.53 21.02
CA GLU A 67 -20.31 -4.33 21.76
C GLU A 67 -19.66 -5.29 22.77
N ASP A 68 -18.49 -5.84 22.45
CA ASP A 68 -17.78 -6.80 23.32
C ASP A 68 -16.85 -6.14 24.38
N GLU A 69 -16.91 -4.80 24.53
CA GLU A 69 -16.24 -3.83 25.43
C GLU A 69 -14.76 -4.02 25.88
N ALA A 70 -14.21 -5.23 25.92
CA ALA A 70 -12.85 -5.50 26.38
C ALA A 70 -11.94 -6.18 25.34
N MET A 71 -12.45 -6.96 24.35
CA MET A 71 -11.57 -7.87 23.60
C MET A 71 -11.96 -8.22 22.15
N GLY A 72 -12.79 -7.46 21.44
CA GLY A 72 -13.39 -7.94 20.17
C GLY A 72 -12.42 -8.37 19.05
N ARG A 73 -11.29 -7.66 18.82
CA ARG A 73 -10.33 -8.07 17.75
C ARG A 73 -9.55 -9.30 18.15
N ILE A 74 -9.27 -9.45 19.45
CA ILE A 74 -8.57 -10.60 20.02
C ILE A 74 -9.51 -11.80 19.96
N HIS A 75 -10.79 -11.64 20.31
CA HIS A 75 -11.80 -12.69 20.28
C HIS A 75 -12.10 -13.18 18.86
N LEU A 76 -12.28 -12.28 17.88
CA LEU A 76 -12.49 -12.71 16.49
C LEU A 76 -11.27 -13.47 15.93
N LYS A 77 -10.06 -13.07 16.32
CA LYS A 77 -8.85 -13.81 15.98
C LYS A 77 -8.77 -15.16 16.70
N ALA A 78 -9.02 -15.19 18.01
CA ALA A 78 -9.01 -16.41 18.81
C ALA A 78 -10.07 -17.42 18.35
N ALA A 79 -11.30 -16.97 18.12
CA ALA A 79 -12.38 -17.80 17.58
C ALA A 79 -12.01 -18.39 16.21
N ARG A 80 -11.36 -17.59 15.34
CA ARG A 80 -10.84 -18.12 14.07
C ARG A 80 -9.70 -19.11 14.27
N THR A 81 -8.76 -18.83 15.18
CA THR A 81 -7.67 -19.77 15.50
C THR A 81 -8.22 -21.11 15.99
N ASN A 82 -9.20 -21.09 16.89
CA ASN A 82 -9.87 -22.29 17.38
C ASN A 82 -10.61 -23.03 16.26
N TRP A 83 -11.36 -22.31 15.44
CA TRP A 83 -12.05 -22.91 14.29
C TRP A 83 -11.07 -23.53 13.29
N LEU A 84 -9.91 -22.91 13.04
CA LEU A 84 -8.84 -23.46 12.21
C LEU A 84 -8.14 -24.65 12.86
N ALA A 85 -8.04 -24.71 14.19
CA ALA A 85 -7.52 -25.88 14.89
C ALA A 85 -8.46 -27.09 14.69
N GLU A 86 -9.76 -26.88 14.82
CA GLU A 86 -10.78 -27.92 14.66
C GLU A 86 -11.00 -28.33 13.19
N HIS A 87 -11.04 -27.37 12.27
CA HIS A 87 -11.48 -27.58 10.89
C HIS A 87 -10.35 -27.46 9.86
N GLY A 88 -9.17 -26.97 10.25
CA GLY A 88 -8.09 -26.64 9.33
C GLY A 88 -7.50 -27.85 8.61
N GLU A 89 -7.53 -29.05 9.21
CA GLU A 89 -7.15 -30.27 8.49
C GLU A 89 -8.08 -30.57 7.32
N ARG A 90 -9.39 -30.36 7.49
CA ARG A 90 -10.39 -30.59 6.45
C ARG A 90 -10.20 -29.60 5.30
N ILE A 91 -9.94 -28.34 5.61
CA ILE A 91 -9.66 -27.28 4.62
C ILE A 91 -8.38 -27.58 3.86
N ARG A 92 -7.28 -27.91 4.56
CA ARG A 92 -6.01 -28.31 3.94
C ARG A 92 -6.20 -29.50 2.99
N ARG A 93 -6.96 -30.53 3.39
CA ARG A 93 -7.29 -31.67 2.51
C ARG A 93 -8.12 -31.25 1.29
N GLN A 94 -9.02 -30.28 1.42
CA GLN A 94 -9.87 -29.79 0.33
C GLN A 94 -9.10 -28.91 -0.67
N GLU A 95 -8.23 -28.03 -0.18
CA GLU A 95 -7.34 -27.21 -1.01
C GLU A 95 -6.31 -28.06 -1.77
N LEU A 96 -5.73 -29.08 -1.13
CA LEU A 96 -4.84 -30.04 -1.78
C LEU A 96 -5.54 -30.84 -2.91
N ARG A 97 -6.86 -31.05 -2.82
CA ARG A 97 -7.65 -31.68 -3.89
C ARG A 97 -8.00 -30.71 -5.03
N GLY A 98 -8.18 -29.42 -4.74
CA GLY A 98 -8.47 -28.38 -5.73
C GLY A 98 -7.24 -27.87 -6.51
N SER A 99 -6.06 -27.89 -5.90
CA SER A 99 -4.84 -27.29 -6.46
C SER A 99 -4.20 -28.07 -7.62
N ARG A 100 -4.61 -29.32 -7.90
CA ARG A 100 -4.00 -30.11 -8.99
C ARG A 100 -4.34 -29.60 -10.40
N ARG A 101 -5.25 -28.63 -10.54
CA ARG A 101 -5.73 -28.14 -11.85
C ARG A 101 -5.10 -26.82 -12.34
N SER A 102 -4.38 -26.06 -11.50
CA SER A 102 -3.88 -24.72 -11.88
C SER A 102 -2.38 -24.61 -12.14
N ASP A 103 -1.57 -25.65 -11.90
CA ASP A 103 -0.11 -25.56 -12.01
C ASP A 103 0.44 -25.67 -13.45
N TYR A 104 -0.46 -25.74 -14.44
CA TYR A 104 -0.13 -25.69 -15.85
C TYR A 104 -0.80 -24.48 -16.49
N VAL A 105 -0.01 -23.44 -16.75
CA VAL A 105 -0.33 -22.39 -17.72
C VAL A 105 0.75 -22.44 -18.78
N ALA A 106 0.37 -22.68 -20.04
CA ALA A 106 1.25 -22.67 -21.21
C ALA A 106 2.46 -23.64 -21.17
N GLY A 107 2.26 -24.88 -20.70
CA GLY A 107 3.27 -25.95 -20.84
C GLY A 107 4.52 -25.80 -19.96
N ARG A 108 4.56 -24.83 -19.04
CA ARG A 108 5.62 -24.71 -18.03
C ARG A 108 5.04 -24.91 -16.65
N ARG A 109 5.60 -25.87 -15.88
CA ARG A 109 5.38 -25.93 -14.43
C ARG A 109 5.91 -24.62 -13.84
N LEU A 110 5.03 -23.84 -13.22
CA LEU A 110 5.46 -22.79 -12.31
C LEU A 110 6.29 -23.48 -11.22
N ARG A 111 7.53 -23.02 -11.01
CA ARG A 111 8.39 -23.58 -9.97
C ARG A 111 7.61 -23.55 -8.66
N PRO A 112 7.57 -24.64 -7.88
CA PRO A 112 6.86 -24.64 -6.62
C PRO A 112 7.41 -23.50 -5.78
N THR A 113 6.55 -22.53 -5.47
CA THR A 113 6.80 -21.55 -4.42
C THR A 113 7.23 -22.38 -3.22
N ARG A 114 8.46 -22.22 -2.73
CA ARG A 114 8.98 -22.98 -1.59
C ARG A 114 7.92 -22.95 -0.50
N VAL A 115 7.25 -24.09 -0.30
CA VAL A 115 6.45 -24.30 0.89
C VAL A 115 7.43 -24.11 2.03
N PHE A 116 7.20 -23.08 2.83
CA PHE A 116 8.01 -22.80 3.99
C PHE A 116 7.86 -24.01 4.92
N ASP A 117 8.89 -24.86 4.93
CA ASP A 117 8.91 -26.10 5.69
C ASP A 117 9.11 -25.75 7.16
N TRP A 118 8.00 -25.68 7.90
CA TRP A 118 7.99 -25.44 9.33
C TRP A 118 8.67 -26.56 10.14
N GLY A 119 8.95 -27.72 9.53
CA GLY A 119 9.62 -28.85 10.16
C GLY A 119 11.15 -28.73 10.22
N ASN A 120 11.76 -27.78 9.50
CA ASN A 120 13.21 -27.64 9.41
C ASN A 120 13.67 -26.24 9.84
N ILE A 121 13.22 -25.83 11.01
CA ILE A 121 13.72 -24.63 11.69
C ILE A 121 15.13 -24.96 12.20
N PRO A 122 16.18 -24.22 11.80
CA PRO A 122 17.53 -24.50 12.26
C PRO A 122 17.60 -24.45 13.80
N PRO A 123 18.37 -25.33 14.46
CA PRO A 123 18.39 -25.48 15.92
C PRO A 123 18.77 -24.20 16.68
N ARG A 124 19.33 -23.19 16.00
CA ARG A 124 19.57 -21.85 16.54
C ARG A 124 18.31 -21.05 16.88
N ALA A 125 17.15 -21.43 16.34
CA ALA A 125 15.87 -20.82 16.67
C ALA A 125 15.06 -21.63 17.71
N GLN A 126 15.56 -22.79 18.15
CA GLN A 126 14.94 -23.58 19.22
C GLN A 126 15.39 -23.14 20.63
N MET A 127 16.52 -22.42 20.77
CA MET A 127 16.98 -21.93 22.09
C MET A 127 16.19 -20.75 22.67
N ASN A 128 15.27 -20.14 21.92
CA ASN A 128 14.46 -19.02 22.44
C ASN A 128 13.08 -19.45 22.96
N LEU A 129 12.69 -20.72 22.83
CA LEU A 129 11.35 -21.18 23.21
C LEU A 129 11.25 -21.70 24.66
N VAL A 130 12.37 -21.80 25.38
CA VAL A 130 12.40 -22.33 26.78
C VAL A 130 12.41 -21.18 27.82
N LEU A 131 12.34 -19.91 27.40
CA LEU A 131 12.33 -18.75 28.29
C LEU A 131 11.05 -17.88 28.16
N GLU A 132 9.94 -18.43 27.63
CA GLU A 132 8.72 -17.66 27.35
C GLU A 132 7.53 -17.93 28.29
N GLU A 133 7.59 -18.89 29.22
CA GLU A 133 6.41 -19.24 30.03
C GLU A 133 6.16 -18.37 31.27
N ASP A 134 7.16 -17.63 31.78
CA ASP A 134 7.01 -16.84 33.02
C ASP A 134 7.04 -15.30 32.84
N MET A 135 7.02 -14.80 31.60
CA MET A 135 7.18 -13.36 31.33
C MET A 135 6.02 -12.78 30.50
N HIS A 136 4.78 -13.06 30.89
CA HIS A 136 3.59 -12.38 30.40
C HIS A 136 3.57 -10.90 30.86
N GLY A 137 4.33 -10.04 30.17
CA GLY A 137 4.23 -8.58 30.35
C GLY A 137 5.45 -7.77 29.92
N PHE A 138 6.64 -8.37 29.86
CA PHE A 138 7.85 -7.64 29.45
C PHE A 138 8.10 -7.80 27.96
N THR A 139 7.44 -6.97 27.15
CA THR A 139 7.89 -6.81 25.76
C THR A 139 9.21 -6.03 25.83
N PRO A 140 10.36 -6.61 25.43
CA PRO A 140 11.62 -5.87 25.48
C PRO A 140 11.47 -4.60 24.64
N PRO A 141 11.98 -3.45 25.11
CA PRO A 141 11.89 -2.21 24.36
C PRO A 141 12.48 -2.46 22.98
N ARG A 142 11.70 -2.15 21.93
CA ARG A 142 12.19 -2.34 20.56
C ARG A 142 13.51 -1.57 20.41
N PRO A 143 14.53 -2.15 19.76
CA PRO A 143 15.79 -1.44 19.54
C PRO A 143 15.49 -0.07 18.92
N THR A 144 16.03 0.98 19.53
CA THR A 144 15.77 2.37 19.16
C THR A 144 16.42 2.65 17.81
N ARG A 145 15.66 2.41 16.74
CA ARG A 145 16.06 2.84 15.41
C ARG A 145 16.09 4.36 15.40
N PRO A 146 17.13 5.00 14.82
CA PRO A 146 17.13 6.45 14.67
C PRO A 146 15.89 6.85 13.87
N MET A 147 15.12 7.79 14.42
CA MET A 147 13.92 8.28 13.75
C MET A 147 14.30 8.95 12.43
N ARG A 148 13.68 8.51 11.35
CA ARG A 148 13.85 9.10 10.02
C ARG A 148 12.66 10.01 9.72
N VAL A 149 12.94 11.22 9.29
CA VAL A 149 11.92 12.15 8.79
C VAL A 149 11.75 11.91 7.30
N SER A 150 10.51 11.74 6.84
CA SER A 150 10.19 11.60 5.42
C SER A 150 10.36 12.94 4.68
N ASP A 151 10.63 12.91 3.37
CA ASP A 151 10.77 14.12 2.57
C ASP A 151 9.47 14.94 2.55
N HIS A 152 8.31 14.27 2.50
CA HIS A 152 7.02 14.95 2.61
C HIS A 152 6.87 15.72 3.93
N ALA A 153 7.32 15.16 5.06
CA ALA A 153 7.28 15.84 6.34
C ALA A 153 8.21 17.06 6.38
N ARG A 154 9.39 16.98 5.73
CA ARG A 154 10.31 18.12 5.59
C ARG A 154 9.68 19.25 4.78
N VAL A 155 9.09 18.94 3.64
CA VAL A 155 8.36 19.89 2.77
C VAL A 155 7.26 20.61 3.57
N ARG A 156 6.40 19.85 4.27
CA ARG A 156 5.33 20.44 5.09
C ARG A 156 5.83 21.30 6.24
N TYR A 157 6.95 20.92 6.86
CA TYR A 157 7.56 21.72 7.91
C TYR A 157 8.07 23.06 7.37
N LEU A 158 8.71 23.06 6.19
CA LEU A 158 9.15 24.29 5.54
C LEU A 158 7.97 25.22 5.21
N GLU A 159 6.89 24.68 4.64
CA GLU A 159 5.68 25.46 4.33
C GLU A 159 5.05 26.05 5.60
N ARG A 160 4.71 25.20 6.56
CA ARG A 160 3.83 25.58 7.67
C ARG A 160 4.55 26.25 8.82
N VAL A 161 5.79 25.84 9.10
CA VAL A 161 6.55 26.33 10.26
C VAL A 161 7.54 27.41 9.85
N LYS A 162 8.18 27.26 8.69
CA LYS A 162 9.12 28.27 8.18
C LYS A 162 8.46 29.31 7.26
N GLY A 163 7.20 29.11 6.88
CA GLY A 163 6.48 30.03 6.00
C GLY A 163 7.04 30.07 4.58
N VAL A 164 7.72 29.00 4.16
CA VAL A 164 8.30 28.92 2.81
C VAL A 164 7.19 28.62 1.82
N ASP A 165 6.90 29.56 0.94
CA ASP A 165 5.96 29.38 -0.16
C ASP A 165 6.65 28.62 -1.30
N ILE A 166 6.35 27.32 -1.39
CA ILE A 166 6.96 26.42 -2.37
C ILE A 166 6.48 26.75 -3.79
N GLU A 167 5.23 27.19 -3.96
CA GLU A 167 4.71 27.55 -5.28
C GLU A 167 5.42 28.80 -5.82
N LYS A 168 5.70 29.76 -4.95
CA LYS A 168 6.51 30.93 -5.30
C LYS A 168 7.95 30.58 -5.63
N LEU A 169 8.55 29.65 -4.90
CA LEU A 169 9.89 29.13 -5.22
C LEU A 169 9.91 28.44 -6.58
N ASP A 170 8.92 27.60 -6.88
CA ASP A 170 8.80 26.94 -8.17
C ASP A 170 8.69 27.98 -9.30
N ALA A 171 7.90 29.03 -9.13
CA ALA A 171 7.80 30.12 -10.10
C ALA A 171 9.10 30.91 -10.28
N GLU A 172 9.92 31.06 -9.23
CA GLU A 172 11.24 31.70 -9.32
C GLU A 172 12.26 30.81 -10.04
N ILE A 173 12.19 29.50 -9.79
CA ILE A 173 13.11 28.51 -10.37
C ILE A 173 12.78 28.27 -11.86
N LEU A 174 11.50 28.16 -12.19
CA LEU A 174 11.01 27.93 -13.54
C LEU A 174 11.19 29.19 -14.39
N SER A 175 12.27 29.21 -15.16
CA SER A 175 12.53 30.26 -16.15
C SER A 175 12.44 29.68 -17.58
N PRO A 176 12.15 30.52 -18.61
CA PRO A 176 12.13 30.06 -20.00
C PRO A 176 13.43 29.38 -20.45
N ALA A 177 14.56 29.70 -19.81
CA ALA A 177 15.84 29.05 -20.07
C ALA A 177 15.86 27.57 -19.67
N MET A 178 15.05 27.16 -18.69
CA MET A 178 14.93 25.75 -18.29
C MET A 178 14.18 24.94 -19.34
N SER A 179 13.10 25.50 -19.90
CA SER A 179 12.35 24.88 -21.00
C SER A 179 13.24 24.71 -22.23
N LEU A 180 14.00 25.76 -22.61
CA LEU A 180 14.94 25.67 -23.73
C LEU A 180 16.03 24.62 -23.49
N ALA A 181 16.54 24.50 -22.26
CA ALA A 181 17.52 23.48 -21.93
C ALA A 181 16.94 22.06 -22.04
N ASP A 182 15.69 21.86 -21.65
CA ASP A 182 15.01 20.57 -21.81
C ASP A 182 14.78 20.22 -23.30
N ASP A 183 14.35 21.19 -24.10
CA ASP A 183 14.18 21.05 -25.55
C ASP A 183 15.49 20.65 -26.26
N MET A 184 16.63 21.08 -25.72
CA MET A 184 17.97 20.71 -26.20
C MET A 184 18.46 19.34 -25.69
N GLY A 185 17.62 18.57 -24.98
CA GLY A 185 17.96 17.28 -24.40
C GLY A 185 18.55 17.34 -22.98
N GLY A 186 18.31 18.44 -22.28
CA GLY A 186 18.79 18.70 -20.92
C GLY A 186 20.12 19.46 -20.86
N GLY A 187 20.60 19.71 -19.64
CA GLY A 187 21.87 20.40 -19.46
C GLY A 187 22.01 21.15 -18.14
N LYS A 188 23.05 21.98 -18.07
CA LYS A 188 23.38 22.83 -16.93
C LYS A 188 22.99 24.27 -17.25
N VAL A 189 22.06 24.83 -16.51
CA VAL A 189 21.57 26.21 -16.69
C VAL A 189 22.03 27.08 -15.53
N ILE A 190 22.54 28.28 -15.83
CA ILE A 190 22.85 29.27 -14.80
C ILE A 190 21.60 30.12 -14.57
N MET A 191 21.09 30.09 -13.35
CA MET A 191 19.92 30.85 -12.92
C MET A 191 20.29 32.33 -12.74
N LYS A 192 19.28 33.21 -12.71
CA LYS A 192 19.46 34.65 -12.45
C LYS A 192 20.14 34.94 -11.11
N THR A 193 19.92 34.08 -10.12
CA THR A 193 20.53 34.11 -8.79
C THR A 193 22.01 33.71 -8.78
N GLY A 194 22.54 33.24 -9.92
CA GLY A 194 23.91 32.73 -10.05
C GLY A 194 24.10 31.29 -9.58
N HIS A 195 23.01 30.61 -9.18
CA HIS A 195 22.99 29.17 -8.92
C HIS A 195 22.99 28.39 -10.24
N LYS A 196 23.42 27.13 -10.17
CA LYS A 196 23.47 26.24 -11.34
C LYS A 196 22.46 25.13 -11.17
N ALA A 197 21.48 25.06 -12.06
CA ALA A 197 20.50 23.99 -12.10
C ALA A 197 20.90 22.92 -13.12
N VAL A 198 20.64 21.65 -12.81
CA VAL A 198 20.76 20.52 -13.74
C VAL A 198 19.37 20.07 -14.13
N VAL A 199 19.06 20.21 -15.42
CA VAL A 199 17.76 19.83 -16.01
C VAL A 199 17.92 18.52 -16.76
N ARG A 200 16.99 17.58 -16.51
CA ARG A 200 16.94 16.29 -17.20
C ARG A 200 15.49 15.78 -17.25
N ASP A 201 15.05 15.37 -18.44
CA ASP A 201 13.74 14.74 -18.66
C ASP A 201 12.56 15.59 -18.13
N GLY A 202 12.60 16.91 -18.36
CA GLY A 202 11.59 17.86 -17.87
C GLY A 202 11.62 18.15 -16.37
N VAL A 203 12.64 17.66 -15.64
CA VAL A 203 12.77 17.81 -14.19
C VAL A 203 14.10 18.46 -13.80
N ILE A 204 14.05 19.37 -12.82
CA ILE A 204 15.25 19.93 -12.20
C ILE A 204 15.73 18.95 -11.13
N VAL A 205 16.83 18.25 -11.41
CA VAL A 205 17.34 17.17 -10.55
C VAL A 205 18.15 17.73 -9.38
N THR A 206 18.90 18.82 -9.61
CA THR A 206 19.82 19.38 -8.63
C THR A 206 20.02 20.87 -8.87
N VAL A 207 20.14 21.63 -7.79
CA VAL A 207 20.55 23.04 -7.80
C VAL A 207 21.81 23.17 -6.95
N GLU A 208 22.92 23.55 -7.59
CA GLU A 208 24.21 23.77 -6.93
C GLU A 208 24.37 25.25 -6.56
N SER A 209 24.81 25.48 -5.31
CA SER A 209 25.13 26.82 -4.84
C SER A 209 26.46 27.34 -5.43
N LYS A 210 26.64 28.67 -5.44
CA LYS A 210 27.86 29.31 -5.98
C LYS A 210 29.13 28.88 -5.21
N SER A 211 29.00 28.66 -3.90
CA SER A 211 30.10 28.22 -3.02
C SER A 211 30.52 26.78 -3.31
N GLU A 212 29.57 25.88 -3.56
CA GLU A 212 29.86 24.47 -3.89
C GLU A 212 30.62 24.31 -5.20
N ARG A 213 30.32 25.14 -6.20
CA ARG A 213 31.04 25.13 -7.49
C ARG A 213 32.55 25.40 -7.35
N ARG A 214 32.98 26.14 -6.33
CA ARG A 214 34.41 26.42 -6.08
C ARG A 214 35.14 25.24 -5.42
N LYS A 215 34.44 24.35 -4.71
CA LYS A 215 35.08 23.23 -4.00
C LYS A 215 35.43 22.04 -4.90
N GLY A 216 34.80 21.92 -6.06
CA GLY A 216 35.01 20.81 -7.00
C GLY A 216 36.00 21.10 -8.13
N ARG A 217 36.77 22.19 -8.05
CA ARG A 217 37.74 22.61 -9.07
C ARG A 217 39.12 22.73 -8.43
#